data_AF-A0A965C832-F1
#
_entry.id   AF-A0A965C832-F1
#
_cell.length_a   1.000
_cell.length_b   1.000
_cell.length_c   1.000
_cell.angle_alpha   90.00
_cell.angle_beta   90.00
_cell.angle_gamma   90.00
#
_symmetry.space_group_name_H-M   'P 1'
#
loop_
_entity.id
_entity.type
_entity.pdbx_description
1 polymer ?
#
loop_
_entity_poly.entity_id
_entity_poly.type
_entity_poly.pdbx_seq_one_letter_code
_entity_poly.pdbx_strand_id
1 'polypeptide(L)'
;MTEERLIQVPEGIAGTRADAGIARLLGMSRSAVADLIEAGLVQQNSHVLSKSDSLVQDAWLNITLPAPKAPLALVAELVPDLKVVYQDEDIVVVDKPAGVAAHPSVGWDGPSVGGALLAMGIEMSTSGVAERQGIVSRLDVGT
;
A
#
# COMPACT_ATOMS: atom_id res chain seq x y z
N MET A 1 8.26 2.57 10.62
CA MET A 1 9.59 2.00 10.94
C MET A 1 9.61 0.57 10.47
N THR A 2 10.73 0.12 9.92
CA THR A 2 10.96 -1.31 9.62
C THR A 2 10.98 -2.08 10.94
N GLU A 3 10.35 -3.25 10.98
CA GLU A 3 10.29 -4.10 12.16
C GLU A 3 11.13 -5.36 11.92
N GLU A 4 12.05 -5.67 12.83
CA GLU A 4 12.79 -6.94 12.79
C GLU A 4 12.14 -7.96 13.73
N ARG A 5 11.90 -9.17 13.23
CA ARG A 5 11.40 -10.29 14.01
C ARG A 5 12.41 -11.42 14.03
N LEU A 6 12.82 -11.79 15.22
CA LEU A 6 13.63 -12.98 15.47
C LEU A 6 12.72 -14.08 16.05
N ILE A 7 12.49 -15.13 15.27
CA ILE A 7 11.55 -16.21 15.64
C ILE A 7 12.24 -17.55 15.43
N GLN A 8 12.12 -18.43 16.42
CA GLN A 8 12.59 -19.81 16.28
C GLN A 8 11.56 -20.63 15.49
N VAL A 9 12.02 -21.45 14.54
CA VAL A 9 11.17 -22.34 13.74
C VAL A 9 10.56 -23.42 14.63
N PRO A 10 9.23 -23.41 14.89
CA PRO A 10 8.60 -24.47 15.65
C PRO A 10 8.51 -25.77 14.84
N GLU A 11 8.49 -26.91 15.53
CA GLU A 11 8.37 -28.24 14.95
C GLU A 11 7.20 -28.34 13.94
N GLY A 12 6.05 -27.73 14.24
CA GLY A 12 4.87 -27.80 13.39
C GLY A 12 5.04 -27.21 11.97
N ILE A 13 6.05 -26.38 11.71
CA ILE A 13 6.36 -25.86 10.35
C ILE A 13 7.70 -26.34 9.80
N ALA A 14 8.47 -27.10 10.58
CA ALA A 14 9.73 -27.66 10.12
C ALA A 14 9.51 -28.55 8.87
N GLY A 15 10.46 -28.52 7.94
CA GLY A 15 10.37 -29.26 6.67
C GLY A 15 9.44 -28.64 5.63
N THR A 16 8.67 -27.61 5.99
CA THR A 16 7.84 -26.89 5.01
C THR A 16 8.68 -25.92 4.19
N ARG A 17 8.18 -25.58 2.99
CA ARG A 17 8.77 -24.50 2.19
C ARG A 17 8.72 -23.17 2.96
N ALA A 18 9.77 -22.39 2.84
CA ALA A 18 9.94 -21.10 3.52
C ALA A 18 8.73 -20.17 3.31
N ASP A 19 8.27 -20.02 2.05
CA ASP A 19 7.13 -19.16 1.72
C ASP A 19 5.84 -19.57 2.45
N ALA A 20 5.55 -20.86 2.54
CA ALA A 20 4.34 -21.40 3.16
C ALA A 20 4.44 -21.45 4.69
N GLY A 21 5.58 -21.89 5.23
CA GLY A 21 5.80 -22.00 6.65
C GLY A 21 5.80 -20.63 7.34
N ILE A 22 6.51 -19.65 6.76
CA ILE A 22 6.57 -18.28 7.29
C ILE A 22 5.23 -17.58 7.15
N ALA A 23 4.49 -17.79 6.04
CA ALA A 23 3.14 -17.24 5.88
C ALA A 23 2.19 -17.70 7.01
N ARG A 24 2.25 -18.99 7.35
CA ARG A 24 1.46 -19.54 8.47
C ARG A 24 1.93 -18.99 9.83
N LEU A 25 3.24 -18.83 10.01
CA LEU A 25 3.85 -18.32 11.25
C LEU A 25 3.48 -16.86 11.53
N LEU A 26 3.46 -16.01 10.49
CA LEU A 26 3.19 -14.57 10.61
C LEU A 26 1.72 -14.18 10.38
N GLY A 27 0.88 -15.11 9.92
CA GLY A 27 -0.50 -14.81 9.50
C GLY A 27 -0.57 -13.94 8.25
N MET A 28 0.46 -13.99 7.40
CA MET A 28 0.55 -13.24 6.14
C MET A 28 0.12 -14.10 4.96
N SER A 29 -0.19 -13.47 3.82
CA SER A 29 -0.38 -14.23 2.58
C SER A 29 0.95 -14.83 2.12
N ARG A 30 0.87 -15.97 1.43
CA ARG A 30 2.06 -16.64 0.86
C ARG A 30 2.78 -15.76 -0.17
N SER A 31 2.05 -14.95 -0.94
CA SER A 31 2.64 -14.01 -1.89
C SER A 31 3.40 -12.89 -1.18
N ALA A 32 2.85 -12.32 -0.11
CA ALA A 32 3.54 -11.27 0.64
C ALA A 32 4.86 -11.77 1.26
N VAL A 33 4.87 -12.99 1.81
CA VAL A 33 6.11 -13.62 2.30
C VAL A 33 7.08 -13.92 1.17
N ALA A 34 6.57 -14.39 0.03
CA ALA A 34 7.38 -14.63 -1.15
C ALA A 34 8.11 -13.35 -1.61
N ASP A 35 7.43 -12.20 -1.58
CA ASP A 35 8.03 -10.90 -1.90
C ASP A 35 9.12 -10.50 -0.88
N LEU A 36 8.92 -10.77 0.42
CA LEU A 36 9.94 -10.54 1.45
C LEU A 36 11.20 -11.38 1.20
N ILE A 37 11.01 -12.66 0.86
CA ILE A 37 12.10 -13.59 0.57
C ILE A 37 12.87 -13.14 -0.67
N GLU A 38 12.18 -12.75 -1.75
CA GLU A 38 12.81 -12.20 -2.96
C GLU A 38 13.57 -10.90 -2.72
N ALA A 39 13.08 -10.07 -1.81
CA ALA A 39 13.76 -8.85 -1.37
C ALA A 39 14.97 -9.12 -0.45
N GLY A 40 15.28 -10.38 -0.14
CA GLY A 40 16.39 -10.76 0.74
C GLY A 40 16.15 -10.44 2.22
N LEU A 41 14.89 -10.20 2.61
CA LEU A 41 14.50 -9.75 3.94
C LEU A 41 14.23 -10.90 4.93
N VAL A 42 14.56 -12.13 4.54
CA VAL A 42 14.32 -13.34 5.33
C VAL A 42 15.59 -14.17 5.37
N GLN A 43 16.09 -14.44 6.57
CA GLN A 43 17.28 -15.25 6.79
C GLN A 43 16.99 -16.38 7.79
N GLN A 44 17.56 -17.56 7.56
CA GLN A 44 17.60 -18.66 8.51
C GLN A 44 19.05 -18.90 8.93
N ASN A 45 19.37 -18.78 10.21
CA ASN A 45 20.74 -18.91 10.73
C ASN A 45 21.77 -18.10 9.90
N SER A 46 21.42 -16.85 9.58
CA SER A 46 22.22 -15.92 8.76
C SER A 46 22.35 -16.25 7.26
N HIS A 47 21.63 -17.25 6.76
CA HIS A 47 21.51 -17.54 5.33
C HIS A 47 20.21 -16.96 4.76
N VAL A 48 20.31 -16.08 3.76
CA VAL A 48 19.15 -15.57 3.02
C VAL A 48 18.42 -16.74 2.37
N LEU A 49 17.12 -16.86 2.61
CA LEU A 49 16.31 -17.96 2.08
C LEU A 49 15.88 -17.69 0.63
N SER A 50 15.62 -18.77 -0.10
CA SER A 50 14.79 -18.79 -1.30
C SER A 50 13.36 -19.26 -0.95
N LYS A 51 12.38 -18.97 -1.83
CA LYS A 51 10.95 -19.32 -1.58
C LYS A 51 10.74 -20.82 -1.33
N SER A 52 11.57 -21.65 -1.96
CA SER A 52 11.48 -23.10 -1.93
C SER A 52 12.33 -23.78 -0.86
N ASP A 53 13.16 -23.01 -0.14
CA ASP A 53 14.02 -23.59 0.90
C ASP A 53 13.19 -24.23 2.00
N SER A 54 13.75 -25.26 2.63
CA SER A 54 13.10 -25.97 3.73
C SER A 54 13.41 -25.29 5.06
N LEU A 55 12.38 -25.07 5.88
CA LEU A 55 12.56 -24.56 7.24
C LEU A 55 13.16 -25.65 8.14
N VAL A 56 14.23 -25.30 8.84
CA VAL A 56 14.92 -26.22 9.75
C VAL A 56 14.39 -26.02 11.16
N GLN A 57 13.94 -27.11 11.79
CA GLN A 57 13.47 -27.08 13.18
C GLN A 57 14.50 -26.42 14.10
N ASP A 58 14.02 -25.62 15.05
CA ASP A 58 14.83 -24.91 16.04
C ASP A 58 15.82 -23.87 15.49
N ALA A 59 15.90 -23.71 14.16
CA ALA A 59 16.66 -22.65 13.54
C ALA A 59 16.04 -21.27 13.83
N TRP A 60 16.87 -20.23 13.80
CA TRP A 60 16.42 -18.86 13.98
C TRP A 60 16.12 -18.22 12.64
N LEU A 61 14.89 -17.72 12.49
CA LEU A 61 14.49 -16.85 11.39
C LEU A 61 14.67 -15.39 11.81
N ASN A 62 15.45 -14.65 11.04
CA ASN A 62 15.48 -13.20 11.09
C ASN A 62 14.68 -12.64 9.91
N ILE A 63 13.58 -11.96 10.21
CA ILE A 63 12.63 -11.45 9.23
C ILE A 63 12.54 -9.93 9.38
N THR A 64 12.94 -9.23 8.34
CA THR A 64 12.81 -7.77 8.25
C THR A 64 11.49 -7.43 7.58
N LEU A 65 10.51 -6.99 8.37
CA LEU A 65 9.22 -6.52 7.85
C LEU A 65 9.36 -5.05 7.43
N PRO A 66 9.11 -4.71 6.16
CA PRO A 66 9.12 -3.33 5.71
C PRO A 66 8.05 -2.54 6.46
N ALA A 67 8.29 -1.24 6.62
CA ALA A 67 7.27 -0.36 7.17
C ALA A 67 5.95 -0.52 6.38
N PRO A 68 4.78 -0.52 7.04
CA PRO A 68 3.51 -0.48 6.34
C PRO A 68 3.52 0.68 5.35
N LYS A 69 3.02 0.44 4.12
CA LYS A 69 2.83 1.54 3.18
C LYS A 69 1.97 2.60 3.87
N ALA A 70 2.37 3.85 3.74
CA ALA A 70 1.55 4.95 4.24
C ALA A 70 0.13 4.82 3.67
N PRO A 71 -0.91 5.10 4.46
CA PRO A 71 -2.26 5.12 3.94
C PRO A 71 -2.33 6.08 2.76
N LEU A 72 -3.14 5.72 1.75
CA LEU A 72 -3.41 6.61 0.64
C LEU A 72 -3.99 7.90 1.19
N ALA A 73 -3.34 9.01 0.91
CA ALA A 73 -3.71 10.34 1.36
C ALA A 73 -3.70 11.30 0.18
N LEU A 74 -4.50 12.35 0.26
CA LEU A 74 -4.45 13.43 -0.72
C LEU A 74 -3.13 14.19 -0.56
N VAL A 75 -2.44 14.35 -1.68
CA VAL A 75 -1.27 15.22 -1.81
C VAL A 75 -1.71 16.42 -2.62
N ALA A 76 -1.50 17.62 -2.09
CA ALA A 76 -1.83 18.86 -2.79
C ALA A 76 -0.95 18.99 -4.04
N GLU A 77 -1.56 19.02 -5.21
CA GLU A 77 -0.88 19.13 -6.50
C GLU A 77 -1.73 19.94 -7.47
N LEU A 78 -1.20 21.03 -8.02
CA LEU A 78 -1.92 21.83 -9.00
C LEU A 78 -2.03 21.09 -10.34
N VAL A 79 -3.25 20.99 -10.86
CA VAL A 79 -3.53 20.46 -12.20
C VAL A 79 -4.05 21.61 -13.07
N PRO A 80 -3.26 22.15 -14.02
CA PRO A 80 -3.62 23.34 -14.78
C PRO A 80 -4.93 23.23 -15.57
N ASP A 81 -5.24 22.05 -16.08
CA ASP A 81 -6.40 21.83 -16.95
C ASP A 81 -7.67 21.40 -16.20
N LEU A 82 -7.60 21.24 -14.87
CA LEU A 82 -8.76 20.94 -14.05
C LEU A 82 -9.54 22.22 -13.74
N LYS A 83 -10.82 22.25 -14.10
CA LYS A 83 -11.66 23.44 -13.95
C LYS A 83 -12.79 23.16 -12.97
N VAL A 84 -13.05 24.11 -12.07
CA VAL A 84 -14.28 24.12 -11.28
C VAL A 84 -15.40 24.67 -12.15
N VAL A 85 -16.40 23.85 -12.47
CA VAL A 85 -17.56 24.26 -13.28
C VAL A 85 -18.72 24.76 -12.41
N TYR A 86 -18.78 24.32 -11.16
CA TYR A 86 -19.74 24.77 -10.18
C TYR A 86 -19.18 24.62 -8.77
N GLN A 87 -19.48 25.57 -7.90
CA GLN A 87 -19.15 25.51 -6.48
C GLN A 87 -20.16 26.31 -5.67
N ASP A 88 -20.67 25.70 -4.60
CA ASP A 88 -21.43 26.36 -3.55
C ASP A 88 -20.92 25.90 -2.17
N GLU A 89 -21.75 26.08 -1.13
CA GLU A 89 -21.42 25.69 0.24
C GLU A 89 -21.46 24.17 0.49
N ASP A 90 -22.13 23.40 -0.38
CA ASP A 90 -22.39 21.98 -0.20
C ASP A 90 -21.58 21.11 -1.17
N ILE A 91 -21.38 21.55 -2.42
CA ILE A 91 -20.78 20.75 -3.49
C ILE A 91 -19.80 21.54 -4.36
N VAL A 92 -18.86 20.79 -4.92
CA VAL A 92 -17.99 21.23 -6.02
C VAL A 92 -18.12 20.26 -7.18
N VAL A 93 -18.27 20.81 -8.38
CA VAL A 93 -18.29 20.05 -9.63
C VAL A 93 -17.09 20.50 -10.45
N VAL A 94 -16.32 19.53 -10.94
CA VAL A 94 -15.12 19.77 -11.72
C VAL A 94 -15.25 19.17 -13.12
N ASP A 95 -14.67 19.85 -14.10
CA ASP A 95 -14.30 19.28 -15.38
C ASP A 95 -12.93 18.61 -15.22
N LYS A 96 -12.93 17.28 -15.10
CA LYS A 96 -11.73 16.48 -14.84
C LYS A 96 -11.04 16.15 -16.16
N PRO A 97 -9.79 16.57 -16.39
CA PRO A 97 -9.05 16.18 -17.59
C PRO A 97 -8.64 14.70 -17.52
N ALA A 98 -8.38 14.11 -18.69
CA ALA A 98 -7.72 12.81 -18.79
C ALA A 98 -6.32 12.86 -18.19
N GLY A 99 -5.85 11.75 -17.62
CA GLY A 99 -4.59 11.66 -16.89
C GLY A 99 -4.69 12.03 -15.42
N VAL A 100 -5.88 12.35 -14.90
CA VAL A 100 -6.12 12.65 -13.49
C VAL A 100 -7.05 11.61 -12.88
N ALA A 101 -6.66 11.04 -11.74
CA ALA A 101 -7.49 10.10 -10.99
C ALA A 101 -8.58 10.82 -10.19
N ALA A 102 -9.73 10.18 -9.99
CA ALA A 102 -10.76 10.72 -9.09
C ALA A 102 -10.26 10.83 -7.64
N HIS A 103 -9.52 9.83 -7.17
CA HIS A 103 -8.92 9.79 -5.85
C HIS A 103 -7.62 8.94 -5.88
N PRO A 104 -6.69 9.10 -4.92
CA PRO A 104 -5.52 8.23 -4.81
C PRO A 104 -5.90 6.75 -4.73
N SER A 105 -5.12 5.91 -5.39
CA SER A 105 -5.35 4.46 -5.43
C SER A 105 -4.02 3.72 -5.48
N VAL A 106 -4.01 2.47 -5.01
CA VAL A 106 -2.83 1.60 -5.12
C VAL A 106 -2.48 1.44 -6.60
N GLY A 107 -1.22 1.71 -6.96
CA GLY A 107 -0.72 1.60 -8.34
C GLY A 107 -0.92 2.86 -9.20
N TRP A 108 -1.33 3.98 -8.61
CA TRP A 108 -1.37 5.29 -9.26
C TRP A 108 -0.52 6.30 -8.48
N ASP A 109 0.48 6.86 -9.15
CA ASP A 109 1.40 7.85 -8.57
C ASP A 109 1.21 9.27 -9.15
N GLY A 110 0.18 9.47 -9.98
CA GLY A 110 -0.09 10.75 -10.64
C GLY A 110 -1.10 11.63 -9.88
N PRO A 111 -1.54 12.75 -10.49
CA PRO A 111 -2.43 13.70 -9.85
C PRO A 111 -3.82 13.11 -9.58
N SER A 112 -4.53 13.70 -8.62
CA SER A 112 -5.92 13.38 -8.32
C SER A 112 -6.78 14.62 -8.20
N VAL A 113 -8.09 14.48 -8.41
CA VAL A 113 -9.07 15.57 -8.24
C VAL A 113 -8.99 16.15 -6.83
N GLY A 114 -9.00 15.31 -5.80
CA GLY A 114 -8.87 15.78 -4.41
C GLY A 114 -7.56 16.52 -4.16
N GLY A 115 -6.44 16.06 -4.74
CA GLY A 115 -5.15 16.76 -4.64
C GLY A 115 -5.17 18.13 -5.31
N ALA A 116 -5.84 18.25 -6.46
CA ALA A 116 -6.01 19.52 -7.16
C ALA A 116 -6.89 20.50 -6.39
N LEU A 117 -8.03 20.05 -5.88
CA LEU A 117 -8.92 20.87 -5.05
C LEU A 117 -8.22 21.36 -3.79
N LEU A 118 -7.43 20.49 -3.14
CA LEU A 118 -6.62 20.87 -1.98
C LEU A 118 -5.58 21.94 -2.33
N ALA A 119 -4.90 21.82 -3.47
CA ALA A 119 -3.94 22.81 -3.94
C ALA A 119 -4.58 24.15 -4.34
N MET A 120 -5.86 24.14 -4.73
CA MET A 120 -6.66 25.34 -4.99
C MET A 120 -7.20 25.98 -3.70
N GLY A 121 -7.00 25.36 -2.53
CA GLY A 121 -7.50 25.84 -1.25
C GLY A 121 -9.00 25.59 -1.04
N ILE A 122 -9.60 24.67 -1.79
CA ILE A 122 -11.01 24.30 -1.63
C ILE A 122 -11.14 23.35 -0.45
N GLU A 123 -12.00 23.70 0.49
CA GLU A 123 -12.30 22.87 1.65
C GLU A 123 -13.04 21.59 1.21
N MET A 124 -12.61 20.45 1.74
CA MET A 124 -13.16 19.14 1.40
C MET A 124 -13.63 18.42 2.65
N SER A 125 -14.52 17.44 2.47
CA SER A 125 -15.05 16.65 3.58
C SER A 125 -13.94 15.88 4.30
N THR A 126 -13.91 16.00 5.61
CA THR A 126 -13.02 15.20 6.48
C THR A 126 -13.63 13.87 6.91
N SER A 127 -14.88 13.61 6.50
CA SER A 127 -15.59 12.38 6.81
C SER A 127 -15.34 11.28 5.77
N GLY A 128 -15.36 10.02 6.20
CA GLY A 128 -15.17 8.86 5.34
C GLY A 128 -13.70 8.45 5.23
N VAL A 129 -13.36 7.76 4.14
CA VAL A 129 -12.01 7.25 3.90
C VAL A 129 -11.08 8.36 3.43
N ALA A 130 -9.84 8.36 3.94
CA ALA A 130 -8.89 9.47 3.81
C ALA A 130 -8.52 9.80 2.36
N GLU A 131 -8.56 8.82 1.46
CA GLU A 131 -8.26 9.02 0.05
C GLU A 131 -9.41 9.67 -0.73
N ARG A 132 -10.66 9.62 -0.23
CA ARG A 132 -11.82 10.11 -0.99
C ARG A 132 -12.29 11.50 -0.58
N GLN A 133 -12.15 11.93 0.68
CA GLN A 133 -12.53 13.28 1.17
C GLN A 133 -13.66 14.00 0.40
N GLY A 134 -14.86 13.38 0.31
CA GLY A 134 -16.02 13.97 -0.40
C GLY A 134 -16.19 13.62 -1.88
N ILE A 135 -15.30 12.83 -2.48
CA ILE A 135 -15.47 12.26 -3.82
C ILE A 135 -16.60 11.22 -3.81
N VAL A 136 -17.74 11.57 -4.42
CA VAL A 136 -18.95 10.74 -4.46
C VAL A 136 -19.09 9.89 -5.73
N SER A 137 -18.33 10.20 -6.79
CA SER A 137 -18.34 9.47 -8.06
C SER A 137 -16.94 9.39 -8.66
N ARG A 138 -16.72 8.46 -9.58
CA ARG A 138 -15.42 8.23 -10.22
C ARG A 138 -15.55 8.19 -11.73
N LEU A 139 -14.59 8.81 -12.39
CA LEU A 139 -14.27 8.63 -13.80
C LEU A 139 -12.89 7.97 -13.88
N ASP A 140 -12.69 7.11 -14.87
CA ASP A 140 -11.39 6.49 -15.09
C ASP A 140 -10.33 7.54 -15.43
N VAL A 141 -9.06 7.22 -15.15
CA VAL A 141 -7.94 8.14 -15.41
C VAL A 141 -7.92 8.60 -16.86
N GLY A 142 -8.16 7.70 -17.80
CA GLY A 142 -8.14 7.99 -19.24
C GLY A 142 -9.43 8.61 -19.80
N THR A 143 -10.46 8.81 -18.97
CA THR A 143 -11.65 9.60 -19.34
C THR A 143 -11.32 11.07 -19.21
#